data_AF-N0D6E4-F1
#
_entry.id   AF-N0D6E4-F1
#
_cell.length_a   1.000
_cell.length_b   1.000
_cell.length_c   1.000
_cell.angle_alpha   90.00
_cell.angle_beta   90.00
_cell.angle_gamma   90.00
#
_symmetry.space_group_name_H-M   'P 1'
#
loop_
_entity.id
_entity.type
_entity.pdbx_description
1 polymer ?
#
loop_
_entity_poly.entity_id
_entity_poly.type
_entity_poly.pdbx_seq_one_letter_code
_entity_poly.pdbx_strand_id
1 'polypeptide(L)'
;MDAPTATTADTDVLDTPQEDPTVHILWINAGLSCDGDSVSLTAATQPSIEEIALGALPGLPKVAVHWPLIDYECGPVQGADNFVEWFFKADRGELEPFVLVVEGSIPNERIKPEGYWCGFGDDPETGQPITTSEWLDRLTPKALAVVAIGTCATYGGIHAMAGNPTGAMGVPDYLGWEWKSKAGIPIVCIPGCPVHPDNASETLLYLLYQAAGAAPMIPLDEELRPTWLFGATVHEGCDRAGYYEQGQFADEYGSPQCLVKLGCWGPVVKCNVPKRGWINGVGGCPNVGGICIGCTMPGFPDKFMPFMDEPPGGHVSAAACTAPSSAGCATSPRRRPTRNRSGAPGPTPSRPATGRRGDPRPRDTPVGRRTRASGTTYQKGGAGPWRLRPANPPSTLTASWRCRGTRSRASSAASASTPRSTSPPSGSRSATAPRRSSAATASS
;
A
#
# COMPACT_ATOMS: atom_id res chain seq x y z
N MET A 1 -19.19 75.54 -33.04
CA MET A 1 -19.93 74.91 -31.93
C MET A 1 -20.08 73.47 -32.32
N ASP A 2 -19.05 72.70 -31.98
CA ASP A 2 -18.79 71.37 -32.49
C ASP A 2 -19.55 70.33 -31.66
N ALA A 3 -20.24 69.42 -32.35
CA ALA A 3 -20.82 68.23 -31.76
C ALA A 3 -19.72 67.16 -31.60
N PRO A 4 -19.61 66.46 -30.46
CA PRO A 4 -18.59 65.45 -30.30
C PRO A 4 -19.06 64.10 -30.88
N THR A 5 -18.21 63.53 -31.73
CA THR A 5 -18.30 62.16 -32.23
C THR A 5 -17.84 61.21 -31.12
N ALA A 6 -18.73 60.34 -30.64
CA ALA A 6 -18.38 59.28 -29.69
C ALA A 6 -17.90 58.05 -30.48
N THR A 7 -16.61 57.74 -30.36
CA THR A 7 -16.01 56.51 -30.88
C THR A 7 -16.14 55.43 -29.80
N THR A 8 -17.05 54.48 -30.00
CA THR A 8 -17.08 53.23 -29.23
C THR A 8 -16.09 52.26 -29.85
N ALA A 9 -14.90 52.17 -29.26
CA ALA A 9 -14.01 51.04 -29.48
C ALA A 9 -14.37 49.95 -28.47
N ASP A 10 -15.25 49.04 -28.86
CA ASP A 10 -15.39 47.74 -28.19
C ASP A 10 -14.14 46.93 -28.54
N THR A 11 -13.22 46.81 -27.59
CA THR A 11 -12.24 45.73 -27.58
C THR A 11 -12.87 44.54 -26.89
N ASP A 12 -13.52 43.71 -27.69
CA ASP A 12 -13.97 42.37 -27.32
C ASP A 12 -12.71 41.50 -27.15
N VAL A 13 -12.13 41.50 -25.94
CA VAL A 13 -11.09 40.54 -25.57
C VAL A 13 -11.81 39.22 -25.38
N LEU A 14 -11.81 38.41 -26.43
CA LEU A 14 -12.21 37.01 -26.36
C LEU A 14 -11.33 36.33 -25.32
N ASP A 15 -11.95 36.02 -24.18
CA ASP A 15 -11.37 35.22 -23.11
C ASP A 15 -11.13 33.81 -23.67
N THR A 16 -9.92 33.56 -24.18
CA THR A 16 -9.48 32.22 -24.53
C THR A 16 -9.60 31.36 -23.26
N PRO A 17 -10.38 30.26 -23.26
CA PRO A 17 -10.46 29.39 -22.10
C PRO A 17 -9.05 28.95 -21.74
N GLN A 18 -8.57 29.40 -20.57
CA GLN A 18 -7.31 28.93 -20.04
C GLN A 18 -7.47 27.41 -19.81
N GLU A 19 -6.83 26.60 -20.65
CA GLU A 19 -6.86 25.14 -20.46
C GLU A 19 -6.35 24.83 -19.05
N ASP A 20 -7.13 24.04 -18.30
CA ASP A 20 -6.74 23.62 -16.96
C ASP A 20 -5.39 22.90 -17.04
N PRO A 21 -4.42 23.27 -16.17
CA PRO A 21 -3.09 22.67 -16.21
C PRO A 21 -3.17 21.16 -15.95
N THR A 22 -2.39 20.39 -16.72
CA THR A 22 -2.31 18.94 -16.52
C THR A 22 -1.54 18.65 -15.23
N VAL A 23 -2.16 17.90 -14.31
CA VAL A 23 -1.50 17.42 -13.09
C VAL A 23 -0.76 16.12 -13.42
N HIS A 24 0.55 16.13 -13.24
CA HIS A 24 1.37 14.95 -13.42
C HIS A 24 1.43 14.12 -12.12
N ILE A 25 1.38 12.80 -12.22
CA ILE A 25 1.64 11.89 -11.11
C ILE A 25 2.96 11.18 -11.42
N LEU A 26 4.03 11.54 -10.73
CA LEU A 26 5.32 10.86 -10.81
C LEU A 26 5.37 9.77 -9.75
N TRP A 27 5.35 8.51 -10.15
CA TRP A 27 5.40 7.39 -9.23
C TRP A 27 6.79 6.76 -9.19
N ILE A 28 7.50 6.93 -8.07
CA ILE A 28 8.78 6.27 -7.81
C ILE A 28 8.57 5.06 -6.91
N ASN A 29 8.55 3.87 -7.51
CA ASN A 29 8.59 2.58 -6.81
C ASN A 29 10.01 2.07 -6.52
N ALA A 30 11.01 2.85 -6.91
CA ALA A 30 12.42 2.55 -6.70
C ALA A 30 12.90 2.99 -5.32
N GLY A 31 12.09 2.80 -4.28
CA GLY A 31 12.60 2.61 -2.91
C GLY A 31 12.93 1.14 -2.67
N LEU A 32 13.18 0.76 -1.42
CA LEU A 32 13.12 -0.66 -1.05
C LEU A 32 11.63 -1.07 -1.08
N SER A 33 11.21 -1.64 -2.21
CA SER A 33 9.82 -1.92 -2.57
C SER A 33 9.63 -3.38 -2.98
N CYS A 34 8.39 -3.87 -2.85
CA CYS A 34 7.94 -5.13 -3.44
C CYS A 34 6.91 -4.93 -4.57
N ASP A 35 6.62 -3.67 -4.92
CA ASP A 35 5.62 -3.22 -5.88
C ASP A 35 4.18 -3.69 -5.57
N GLY A 36 3.95 -4.14 -4.33
CA GLY A 36 2.67 -4.62 -3.86
C GLY A 36 1.63 -3.52 -3.74
N ASP A 37 2.04 -2.28 -3.45
CA ASP A 37 1.13 -1.14 -3.34
C ASP A 37 0.67 -0.70 -4.73
N SER A 38 1.63 -0.71 -5.67
CA SER A 38 1.37 -0.59 -7.10
C SER A 38 0.34 -1.62 -7.60
N VAL A 39 0.58 -2.91 -7.37
CA VAL A 39 -0.37 -3.98 -7.76
C VAL A 39 -1.72 -3.80 -7.08
N SER A 40 -1.74 -3.42 -5.79
CA SER A 40 -2.97 -3.21 -5.04
C SER A 40 -3.83 -2.09 -5.65
N LEU A 41 -3.24 -0.96 -6.04
CA LEU A 41 -3.98 0.15 -6.66
C LEU A 41 -4.69 -0.25 -7.95
N THR A 42 -4.13 -1.18 -8.75
CA THR A 42 -4.81 -1.68 -9.97
C THR A 42 -6.12 -2.42 -9.69
N ALA A 43 -6.35 -2.85 -8.45
CA ALA A 43 -7.60 -3.48 -8.03
C ALA A 43 -8.65 -2.48 -7.50
N ALA A 44 -8.36 -1.18 -7.52
CA ALA A 44 -9.28 -0.15 -7.07
C ALA A 44 -10.51 -0.06 -7.99
N THR A 45 -11.65 0.28 -7.39
CA THR A 45 -12.93 0.36 -8.11
C THR A 45 -13.70 1.64 -7.82
N GLN A 46 -13.26 2.42 -6.83
CA GLN A 46 -14.02 3.57 -6.31
C GLN A 46 -13.13 4.79 -6.00
N PRO A 47 -12.62 5.50 -7.02
CA PRO A 47 -12.61 5.12 -8.44
C PRO A 47 -11.46 4.14 -8.73
N SER A 48 -11.49 3.53 -9.91
CA SER A 48 -10.33 2.84 -10.49
C SER A 48 -9.24 3.83 -10.91
N ILE A 49 -8.00 3.34 -11.04
CA ILE A 49 -6.90 4.18 -11.54
C ILE A 49 -7.12 4.60 -13.01
N GLU A 50 -7.88 3.81 -13.77
CA GLU A 50 -8.19 4.10 -15.18
C GLU A 50 -9.16 5.26 -15.29
N GLU A 51 -10.17 5.31 -14.41
CA GLU A 51 -11.11 6.44 -14.34
C GLU A 51 -10.40 7.75 -13.95
N ILE A 52 -9.38 7.68 -13.08
CA ILE A 52 -8.54 8.82 -12.74
C ILE A 52 -7.68 9.22 -13.95
N ALA A 53 -6.93 8.29 -14.53
CA ALA A 53 -5.98 8.56 -15.62
C ALA A 53 -6.67 9.04 -16.91
N LEU A 54 -7.86 8.51 -17.21
CA LEU A 54 -8.64 8.87 -18.40
C LEU A 54 -9.58 10.05 -18.17
N GLY A 55 -9.59 10.65 -16.98
CA GLY A 55 -10.45 11.80 -16.65
C GLY A 55 -11.95 11.48 -16.76
N ALA A 56 -12.36 10.27 -16.37
CA ALA A 56 -13.76 9.84 -16.43
C ALA A 56 -14.66 10.62 -15.45
N LEU A 57 -14.06 11.21 -14.41
CA LEU A 57 -14.75 12.00 -13.40
C LEU A 57 -14.74 13.49 -13.79
N PRO A 58 -15.92 14.11 -14.03
CA PRO A 58 -15.99 15.49 -14.48
C PRO A 58 -15.54 16.46 -13.37
N GLY A 59 -14.90 17.56 -13.77
CA GLY A 59 -14.42 18.60 -12.85
C GLY A 59 -13.07 18.31 -12.20
N LEU A 60 -12.42 17.19 -12.54
CA LEU A 60 -11.03 16.95 -12.21
C LEU A 60 -10.10 17.61 -13.24
N PRO A 61 -8.88 18.03 -12.83
CA PRO A 61 -7.87 18.45 -13.79
C PRO A 61 -7.48 17.28 -14.67
N LYS A 62 -6.97 17.56 -15.87
CA LYS A 62 -6.38 16.53 -16.71
C LYS A 62 -5.21 15.89 -15.98
N VAL A 63 -5.14 14.56 -15.99
CA VAL A 63 -4.08 13.80 -15.30
C VAL A 63 -3.17 13.13 -16.31
N ALA A 64 -1.87 13.14 -16.04
CA ALA A 64 -0.89 12.32 -16.74
C ALA A 64 -0.12 11.48 -15.72
N VAL A 65 -0.26 10.16 -15.80
CA VAL A 65 0.34 9.22 -14.85
C VAL A 65 1.63 8.68 -15.44
N HIS A 66 2.74 8.90 -14.74
CA HIS A 66 4.07 8.43 -15.09
C HIS A 66 4.50 7.39 -14.05
N TRP A 67 4.23 6.12 -14.35
CA TRP A 67 4.28 5.04 -13.38
C TRP A 67 4.90 3.75 -13.97
N PRO A 68 6.03 3.26 -13.44
CA PRO A 68 6.74 2.10 -14.02
C PRO A 68 5.92 0.83 -14.25
N LEU A 69 4.83 0.62 -13.51
CA LEU A 69 3.99 -0.56 -13.68
C LEU A 69 3.19 -0.55 -14.99
N ILE A 70 2.73 0.62 -15.43
CA ILE A 70 1.76 0.76 -16.53
C ILE A 70 2.21 1.67 -17.66
N ASP A 71 3.31 2.40 -17.49
CA ASP A 71 3.76 3.33 -18.52
C ASP A 71 4.12 2.60 -19.81
N TYR A 72 3.78 3.24 -20.92
CA TYR A 72 4.14 2.75 -22.25
C TYR A 72 5.59 3.07 -22.58
N GLU A 73 6.08 4.23 -22.13
CA GLU A 73 7.47 4.62 -22.31
C GLU A 73 8.36 3.71 -21.45
N CYS A 74 9.40 3.15 -22.06
CA CYS A 74 10.34 2.27 -21.41
C CYS A 74 11.69 2.34 -22.11
N GLY A 75 12.78 2.27 -21.35
CA GLY A 75 14.10 2.20 -21.97
C GLY A 75 15.19 2.90 -21.17
N PRO A 76 16.43 2.84 -21.66
CA PRO A 76 17.55 3.52 -21.03
C PRO A 76 17.40 5.05 -21.17
N VAL A 77 18.13 5.79 -20.34
CA VAL A 77 18.12 7.27 -20.28
C VAL A 77 18.38 7.96 -21.63
N GLN A 78 19.05 7.29 -22.56
CA GLN A 78 19.37 7.80 -23.91
C GLN A 78 18.46 7.22 -25.01
N GLY A 79 17.47 6.41 -24.64
CA GLY A 79 16.53 5.78 -25.56
C GLY A 79 15.45 6.75 -26.07
N ALA A 80 14.82 6.38 -27.19
CA ALA A 80 13.72 7.18 -27.77
C ALA A 80 12.46 7.21 -26.87
N ASP A 81 12.23 6.14 -26.09
CA ASP A 81 11.10 5.97 -25.18
C ASP A 81 11.55 6.08 -23.71
N ASN A 82 12.36 7.10 -23.38
CA ASN A 82 12.95 7.24 -22.03
C ASN A 82 11.92 7.69 -20.98
N PHE A 83 11.35 6.72 -20.25
CA PHE A 83 10.46 6.96 -19.11
C PHE A 83 11.04 7.92 -18.05
N VAL A 84 12.34 7.84 -17.76
CA VAL A 84 12.97 8.64 -16.70
C VAL A 84 13.03 10.13 -17.08
N GLU A 85 12.81 10.47 -18.36
CA GLU A 85 12.76 11.87 -18.82
C GLU A 85 11.69 12.69 -18.09
N TRP A 86 10.58 12.10 -17.66
CA TRP A 86 9.57 12.81 -16.88
C TRP A 86 10.10 13.27 -15.52
N PHE A 87 10.96 12.48 -14.90
CA PHE A 87 11.63 12.82 -13.65
C PHE A 87 12.69 13.89 -13.86
N PHE A 88 13.44 13.83 -14.97
CA PHE A 88 14.39 14.89 -15.33
C PHE A 88 13.70 16.22 -15.66
N LYS A 89 12.56 16.20 -16.38
CA LYS A 89 11.76 17.41 -16.62
C LYS A 89 11.30 18.05 -15.31
N ALA A 90 10.83 17.25 -14.36
CA ALA A 90 10.46 17.74 -13.04
C ALA A 90 11.67 18.30 -12.26
N ASP A 91 12.82 17.64 -12.33
CA ASP A 91 14.05 18.14 -11.72
C ASP A 91 14.50 19.49 -12.34
N ARG A 92 14.38 19.65 -13.66
CA ARG A 92 14.67 20.92 -14.35
C ARG A 92 13.61 22.01 -14.13
N GLY A 93 12.49 21.69 -13.46
CA GLY A 93 11.39 22.63 -13.24
C GLY A 93 10.51 22.85 -14.48
N GLU A 94 10.56 21.94 -15.44
CA GLU A 94 9.79 21.97 -16.69
C GLU A 94 8.44 21.24 -16.56
N LEU A 95 8.20 20.57 -15.43
CA LEU A 95 6.99 19.79 -15.16
C LEU A 95 6.29 20.34 -13.90
N GLU A 96 5.24 21.14 -14.08
CA GLU A 96 4.43 21.67 -12.98
C GLU A 96 2.97 21.87 -13.41
N PRO A 97 1.96 21.51 -12.58
CA PRO A 97 2.06 20.84 -11.28
C PRO A 97 2.28 19.33 -11.36
N PHE A 98 2.96 18.75 -10.35
CA PHE A 98 3.06 17.30 -10.20
C PHE A 98 2.94 16.83 -8.75
N VAL A 99 2.32 15.66 -8.56
CA VAL A 99 2.31 14.90 -7.31
C VAL A 99 3.42 13.85 -7.38
N LEU A 100 4.29 13.82 -6.38
CA LEU A 100 5.30 12.77 -6.24
C LEU A 100 4.74 11.66 -5.36
N VAL A 101 4.55 10.47 -5.92
CA VAL A 101 4.18 9.26 -5.17
C VAL A 101 5.43 8.43 -4.92
N VAL A 102 5.71 8.12 -3.66
CA VAL A 102 6.86 7.33 -3.23
C VAL A 102 6.37 5.99 -2.70
N GLU A 103 6.82 4.90 -3.31
CA GLU A 103 6.56 3.53 -2.90
C GLU A 103 7.88 2.84 -2.49
N GLY A 104 7.85 2.14 -1.37
CA GLY A 104 9.03 1.55 -0.74
C GLY A 104 9.75 2.50 0.22
N SER A 105 10.51 1.92 1.16
CA SER A 105 11.24 2.68 2.18
C SER A 105 12.53 3.28 1.63
N ILE A 106 12.96 4.41 2.20
CA ILE A 106 14.17 5.13 1.76
C ILE A 106 15.40 4.53 2.43
N PRO A 107 16.36 3.95 1.69
CA PRO A 107 17.59 3.44 2.27
C PRO A 107 18.51 4.58 2.74
N ASN A 108 19.30 4.32 3.78
CA ASN A 108 20.32 5.26 4.23
C ASN A 108 21.60 5.10 3.39
N GLU A 109 21.70 5.84 2.30
CA GLU A 109 22.88 5.78 1.41
C GLU A 109 24.15 6.35 2.06
N ARG A 110 24.03 7.10 3.18
CA ARG A 110 25.20 7.64 3.91
C ARG A 110 26.05 6.54 4.56
N ILE A 111 25.49 5.35 4.76
CA ILE A 111 26.19 4.18 5.31
C ILE A 111 26.65 3.19 4.23
N LYS A 112 26.60 3.57 2.94
CA LYS A 112 26.98 2.72 1.80
C LYS A 112 27.99 3.40 0.86
N PRO A 113 29.20 3.74 1.32
CA PRO A 113 30.18 4.48 0.52
C PRO A 113 30.68 3.74 -0.74
N GLU A 114 30.58 2.41 -0.78
CA GLU A 114 31.06 1.58 -1.89
C GLU A 114 30.08 1.44 -3.07
N GLY A 115 28.89 2.02 -2.98
CA GLY A 115 27.87 1.91 -4.02
C GLY A 115 26.54 2.51 -3.57
N TYR A 116 25.46 1.77 -3.78
CA TYR A 116 24.11 2.18 -3.40
C TYR A 116 23.32 0.97 -2.88
N TRP A 117 22.18 1.22 -2.25
CA TRP A 117 21.17 0.21 -1.95
C TRP A 117 20.05 0.21 -2.99
N CYS A 118 19.58 1.39 -3.39
CA CYS A 118 18.53 1.53 -4.38
C CYS A 118 18.79 2.75 -5.27
N GLY A 119 18.42 2.63 -6.55
CA GLY A 119 18.58 3.69 -7.53
C GLY A 119 17.56 3.54 -8.66
N PHE A 120 17.28 4.66 -9.33
CA PHE A 120 16.26 4.77 -10.35
C PHE A 120 16.78 5.60 -11.53
N GLY A 121 16.97 4.98 -12.68
CA GLY A 121 17.65 5.62 -13.80
C GLY A 121 19.12 5.96 -13.49
N ASP A 122 19.79 6.47 -14.52
CA ASP A 122 21.21 6.83 -14.46
C ASP A 122 21.38 8.32 -14.72
N ASP A 123 22.30 8.95 -14.01
CA ASP A 123 22.70 10.32 -14.24
C ASP A 123 23.33 10.43 -15.64
N PRO A 124 22.80 11.29 -16.53
CA PRO A 124 23.29 11.38 -17.92
C PRO A 124 24.74 11.83 -18.05
N GLU A 125 25.27 12.57 -17.08
CA GLU A 125 26.64 13.11 -17.11
C GLU A 125 27.65 12.08 -16.61
N THR A 126 27.32 11.38 -15.53
CA THR A 126 28.24 10.45 -14.85
C THR A 126 28.02 8.98 -15.22
N GLY A 127 26.84 8.65 -15.77
CA GLY A 127 26.39 7.28 -16.00
C GLY A 127 26.21 6.46 -14.73
N GLN A 128 26.15 7.11 -13.55
CA GLN A 128 25.93 6.44 -12.27
C GLN A 128 24.43 6.40 -11.93
N PRO A 129 23.95 5.36 -11.23
CA PRO A 129 22.57 5.32 -10.78
C PRO A 129 22.23 6.50 -9.87
N ILE A 130 21.09 7.15 -10.11
CA ILE A 130 20.58 8.19 -9.21
C ILE A 130 19.85 7.51 -8.07
N THR A 131 20.31 7.72 -6.84
CA THR A 131 19.73 7.04 -5.67
C THR A 131 18.30 7.53 -5.39
N THR A 132 17.49 6.71 -4.72
CA THR A 132 16.13 7.12 -4.30
C THR A 132 16.17 8.41 -3.48
N SER A 133 17.09 8.48 -2.52
CA SER A 133 17.28 9.65 -1.64
C SER A 133 17.61 10.91 -2.45
N GLU A 134 18.46 10.78 -3.46
CA GLU A 134 18.82 11.87 -4.36
C GLU A 134 17.63 12.33 -5.21
N TRP A 135 16.79 11.42 -5.72
CA TRP A 135 15.54 11.80 -6.38
C TRP A 135 14.60 12.56 -5.45
N LEU A 136 14.48 12.13 -4.19
CA LEU A 136 13.67 12.84 -3.21
C LEU A 136 14.19 14.27 -2.99
N ASP A 137 15.50 14.45 -2.82
CA ASP A 137 16.11 15.78 -2.65
C ASP A 137 15.86 16.68 -3.87
N ARG A 138 15.95 16.11 -5.08
CA ARG A 138 15.72 16.83 -6.35
C ARG A 138 14.25 17.22 -6.56
N LEU A 139 13.31 16.34 -6.23
CA LEU A 139 11.90 16.46 -6.65
C LEU A 139 10.97 17.00 -5.56
N THR A 140 11.17 16.62 -4.29
CA THR A 140 10.24 17.00 -3.22
C THR A 140 10.06 18.52 -3.07
N PRO A 141 11.08 19.39 -3.23
CA PRO A 141 10.88 20.84 -3.13
C PRO A 141 10.03 21.44 -4.27
N LYS A 142 9.89 20.70 -5.38
CA LYS A 142 9.20 21.15 -6.60
C LYS A 142 7.77 20.59 -6.71
N ALA A 143 7.48 19.52 -6.00
CA ALA A 143 6.18 18.84 -6.04
C ALA A 143 5.04 19.69 -5.47
N LEU A 144 3.85 19.56 -6.05
CA LEU A 144 2.59 20.07 -5.49
C LEU A 144 2.28 19.37 -4.17
N ALA A 145 2.43 18.04 -4.14
CA ALA A 145 2.24 17.19 -2.97
C ALA A 145 3.20 15.99 -3.03
N VAL A 146 3.57 15.47 -1.86
CA VAL A 146 4.33 14.21 -1.72
C VAL A 146 3.44 13.20 -1.02
N VAL A 147 3.21 12.06 -1.67
CA VAL A 147 2.40 10.96 -1.17
C VAL A 147 3.32 9.78 -0.89
N ALA A 148 3.41 9.37 0.37
CA ALA A 148 4.06 8.12 0.75
C ALA A 148 3.01 7.01 0.77
N ILE A 149 3.15 6.03 -0.12
CA ILE A 149 2.18 4.95 -0.29
C ILE A 149 2.75 3.60 0.17
N GLY A 150 1.96 2.89 0.97
CA GLY A 150 2.40 1.66 1.61
C GLY A 150 3.26 1.92 2.85
N THR A 151 3.21 0.99 3.80
CA THR A 151 3.86 1.15 5.10
C THR A 151 5.38 1.30 5.02
N CYS A 152 5.99 0.74 3.97
CA CYS A 152 7.41 0.91 3.70
C CYS A 152 7.75 2.39 3.44
N ALA A 153 7.01 3.07 2.56
CA ALA A 153 7.26 4.48 2.28
C ALA A 153 6.82 5.38 3.43
N THR A 154 5.74 5.06 4.13
CA THR A 154 5.26 5.93 5.21
C THR A 154 6.12 5.84 6.46
N TYR A 155 6.51 4.64 6.90
CA TYR A 155 7.12 4.42 8.21
C TYR A 155 8.33 3.46 8.18
N GLY A 156 8.87 3.16 7.00
CA GLY A 156 9.95 2.19 6.82
C GLY A 156 9.48 0.73 6.73
N GLY A 157 8.50 0.34 7.56
CA GLY A 157 7.83 -0.95 7.48
C GLY A 157 8.78 -2.15 7.64
N ILE A 158 8.50 -3.24 6.91
CA ILE A 158 9.28 -4.48 7.03
C ILE A 158 10.75 -4.32 6.65
N HIS A 159 11.08 -3.40 5.74
CA HIS A 159 12.45 -3.14 5.32
C HIS A 159 13.25 -2.36 6.37
N ALA A 160 12.58 -1.59 7.24
CA ALA A 160 13.18 -0.87 8.36
C ALA A 160 13.16 -1.67 9.68
N MET A 161 12.71 -2.93 9.64
CA MET A 161 12.65 -3.84 10.79
C MET A 161 14.01 -4.00 11.49
N ALA A 162 14.00 -4.28 12.79
CA ALA A 162 15.20 -4.56 13.57
C ALA A 162 16.13 -5.57 12.87
N GLY A 163 17.41 -5.21 12.72
CA GLY A 163 18.43 -6.03 12.07
C GLY A 163 18.62 -5.77 10.57
N ASN A 164 17.86 -4.86 9.95
CA ASN A 164 18.09 -4.46 8.57
C ASN A 164 19.48 -3.78 8.39
N PRO A 165 20.21 -4.07 7.29
CA PRO A 165 21.55 -3.49 7.05
C PRO A 165 21.51 -2.14 6.31
N THR A 166 20.34 -1.71 5.84
CA THR A 166 20.18 -0.56 4.93
C THR A 166 19.90 0.75 5.67
N GLY A 167 19.55 0.69 6.95
CA GLY A 167 19.12 1.86 7.72
C GLY A 167 17.86 2.50 7.14
N ALA A 168 16.97 1.68 6.58
CA ALA A 168 15.78 2.14 5.88
C ALA A 168 14.84 2.96 6.78
N MET A 169 14.14 3.92 6.20
CA MET A 169 13.22 4.81 6.92
C MET A 169 12.02 5.21 6.05
N GLY A 170 11.00 5.81 6.67
CA GLY A 170 9.87 6.41 5.96
C GLY A 170 10.22 7.78 5.35
N VAL A 171 9.42 8.25 4.41
CA VAL A 171 9.50 9.60 3.84
C VAL A 171 9.39 10.69 4.93
N PRO A 172 8.52 10.59 5.95
CA PRO A 172 8.49 11.54 7.08
C PRO A 172 9.80 11.58 7.88
N ASP A 173 10.47 10.45 8.07
CA ASP A 173 11.77 10.42 8.76
C ASP A 173 12.88 11.02 7.90
N TYR A 174 12.79 10.85 6.58
CA TYR A 174 13.76 11.39 5.62
C TYR A 174 13.63 12.92 5.45
N LEU A 175 12.41 13.42 5.20
CA LEU A 175 12.15 14.84 4.94
C LEU A 175 11.91 15.66 6.22
N GLY A 176 11.53 15.01 7.30
CA GLY A 176 11.04 15.62 8.54
C GLY A 176 9.51 15.60 8.62
N TRP A 177 8.98 15.26 9.79
CA TRP A 177 7.55 15.11 10.05
C TRP A 177 6.72 16.38 9.85
N GLU A 178 7.35 17.56 10.01
CA GLU A 178 6.71 18.86 9.79
C GLU A 178 6.91 19.41 8.37
N TRP A 179 7.52 18.63 7.47
CA TRP A 179 7.77 19.05 6.09
C TRP A 179 6.44 19.33 5.36
N LYS A 180 6.45 20.37 4.53
CA LYS A 180 5.33 20.74 3.66
C LYS A 180 5.84 21.08 2.27
N SER A 181 5.03 20.78 1.27
CA SER A 181 5.29 21.19 -0.11
C SER A 181 5.20 22.71 -0.25
N LYS A 182 5.60 23.24 -1.41
CA LYS A 182 5.43 24.68 -1.74
C LYS A 182 3.96 25.14 -1.71
N ALA A 183 3.01 24.22 -1.85
CA ALA A 183 1.58 24.48 -1.73
C ALA A 183 1.06 24.37 -0.28
N GLY A 184 1.95 24.17 0.70
CA GLY A 184 1.61 24.04 2.11
C GLY A 184 0.97 22.71 2.50
N ILE A 185 0.98 21.72 1.59
CA ILE A 185 0.42 20.38 1.83
C ILE A 185 1.48 19.56 2.62
N PRO A 186 1.14 19.01 3.80
CA PRO A 186 2.02 18.07 4.50
C PRO A 186 2.30 16.81 3.66
N ILE A 187 3.27 16.01 4.07
CA ILE A 187 3.41 14.66 3.50
C ILE A 187 2.09 13.92 3.71
N VAL A 188 1.58 13.25 2.69
CA VAL A 188 0.34 12.46 2.79
C VAL A 188 0.71 10.98 2.89
N CYS A 189 0.49 10.37 4.05
CA CYS A 189 0.81 8.98 4.29
C CYS A 189 -0.42 8.07 4.09
N ILE A 190 -0.31 7.11 3.17
CA ILE A 190 -1.35 6.10 2.91
C ILE A 190 -0.80 4.70 3.23
N PRO A 191 -0.71 4.32 4.52
CA PRO A 191 -0.08 3.07 4.92
C PRO A 191 -0.95 1.84 4.66
N GLY A 192 -0.30 0.68 4.74
CA GLY A 192 -0.81 -0.66 4.49
C GLY A 192 0.29 -1.52 3.86
N CYS A 193 0.27 -2.84 4.08
CA CYS A 193 1.24 -3.76 3.49
C CYS A 193 0.51 -4.94 2.82
N PRO A 194 -0.04 -4.76 1.60
CA PRO A 194 -0.01 -3.52 0.83
C PRO A 194 -1.11 -2.53 1.24
N VAL A 195 -1.08 -1.32 0.69
CA VAL A 195 -2.15 -0.32 0.79
C VAL A 195 -3.48 -0.91 0.33
N HIS A 196 -4.60 -0.54 0.94
CA HIS A 196 -5.91 -0.94 0.44
C HIS A 196 -6.19 -0.23 -0.91
N PRO A 197 -6.68 -0.93 -1.95
CA PRO A 197 -6.82 -0.37 -3.30
C PRO A 197 -7.56 0.97 -3.34
N ASP A 198 -8.79 0.99 -2.81
CA ASP A 198 -9.60 2.21 -2.82
C ASP A 198 -9.08 3.27 -1.83
N ASN A 199 -8.32 2.92 -0.79
CA ASN A 199 -7.78 3.94 0.11
C ASN A 199 -6.73 4.80 -0.63
N ALA A 200 -5.95 4.16 -1.51
CA ALA A 200 -5.01 4.84 -2.38
C ALA A 200 -5.74 5.70 -3.41
N SER A 201 -6.67 5.14 -4.18
CA SER A 201 -7.36 5.91 -5.23
C SER A 201 -8.23 7.04 -4.67
N GLU A 202 -8.92 6.86 -3.54
CA GLU A 202 -9.69 7.93 -2.89
C GLU A 202 -8.80 9.09 -2.43
N THR A 203 -7.61 8.80 -1.91
CA THR A 203 -6.69 9.85 -1.46
C THR A 203 -6.10 10.62 -2.65
N LEU A 204 -5.71 9.92 -3.72
CA LEU A 204 -5.28 10.56 -4.96
C LEU A 204 -6.39 11.44 -5.55
N LEU A 205 -7.62 10.93 -5.59
CA LEU A 205 -8.79 11.69 -6.02
C LEU A 205 -9.00 12.95 -5.18
N TYR A 206 -8.88 12.85 -3.85
CA TYR A 206 -8.98 14.01 -2.96
C TYR A 206 -7.95 15.07 -3.32
N LEU A 207 -6.69 14.68 -3.53
CA LEU A 207 -5.62 15.60 -3.92
C LEU A 207 -5.88 16.27 -5.26
N LEU A 208 -6.48 15.57 -6.23
CA LEU A 208 -6.89 16.15 -7.50
C LEU A 208 -8.01 17.18 -7.35
N TYR A 209 -9.01 16.92 -6.50
CA TYR A 209 -10.02 17.93 -6.16
C TYR A 209 -9.41 19.13 -5.43
N GLN A 210 -8.44 18.90 -4.53
CA GLN A 210 -7.75 19.98 -3.84
C GLN A 210 -6.92 20.82 -4.83
N ALA A 211 -6.24 20.19 -5.79
CA ALA A 211 -5.51 20.85 -6.86
C ALA A 211 -6.43 21.70 -7.77
N ALA A 212 -7.67 21.24 -8.01
CA ALA A 212 -8.70 21.99 -8.72
C ALA A 212 -9.33 23.14 -7.90
N GLY A 213 -8.93 23.32 -6.64
CA GLY A 213 -9.57 24.28 -5.73
C GLY A 213 -10.98 23.88 -5.28
N ALA A 214 -11.37 22.62 -5.52
CA ALA A 214 -12.70 22.07 -5.22
C ALA A 214 -12.76 21.31 -3.88
N ALA A 215 -11.62 21.14 -3.19
CA ALA A 215 -11.55 20.57 -1.85
C ALA A 215 -10.66 21.42 -0.92
N PRO A 216 -10.95 21.45 0.39
CA PRO A 216 -10.08 22.09 1.36
C PRO A 216 -8.79 21.27 1.56
N MET A 217 -7.85 21.82 2.35
CA MET A 217 -6.65 21.10 2.77
C MET A 217 -7.01 19.72 3.32
N ILE A 218 -6.35 18.68 2.80
CA ILE A 218 -6.58 17.30 3.20
C ILE A 218 -6.48 17.12 4.72
N PRO A 219 -7.52 16.59 5.40
CA PRO A 219 -7.50 16.38 6.85
C PRO A 219 -6.70 15.13 7.22
N LEU A 220 -5.50 15.35 7.75
CA LEU A 220 -4.59 14.30 8.21
C LEU A 220 -4.57 14.19 9.74
N ASP A 221 -4.30 12.99 10.25
CA ASP A 221 -3.99 12.76 11.67
C ASP A 221 -2.53 13.08 12.00
N GLU A 222 -2.12 12.86 13.25
CA GLU A 222 -0.76 13.13 13.73
C GLU A 222 0.30 12.23 13.06
N GLU A 223 -0.12 11.11 12.47
CA GLU A 223 0.74 10.22 11.68
C GLU A 223 0.62 10.50 10.17
N LEU A 224 0.08 11.68 9.82
CA LEU A 224 -0.03 12.18 8.46
C LEU A 224 -0.97 11.35 7.56
N ARG A 225 -1.93 10.63 8.15
CA ARG A 225 -2.87 9.77 7.43
C ARG A 225 -4.24 10.44 7.22
N PRO A 226 -4.91 10.22 6.08
CA PRO A 226 -6.29 10.65 5.87
C PRO A 226 -7.23 10.19 7.00
N THR A 227 -7.77 11.15 7.75
CA THR A 227 -8.58 10.89 8.96
C THR A 227 -9.84 10.05 8.70
N TRP A 228 -10.43 10.16 7.51
CA TRP A 228 -11.62 9.38 7.13
C TRP A 228 -11.31 7.91 6.84
N LEU A 229 -10.06 7.57 6.53
CA LEU A 229 -9.61 6.20 6.24
C LEU A 229 -9.02 5.52 7.48
N PHE A 230 -8.29 6.29 8.30
CA PHE A 230 -7.52 5.76 9.43
C PHE A 230 -7.98 6.29 10.80
N GLY A 231 -9.13 6.97 10.88
CA GLY A 231 -9.65 7.48 12.15
C GLY A 231 -10.17 6.39 13.11
N ALA A 232 -10.76 5.33 12.56
CA ALA A 232 -11.30 4.20 13.33
C ALA A 232 -10.29 3.03 13.43
N THR A 233 -10.42 2.26 14.49
CA THR A 233 -9.69 1.00 14.65
C THR A 233 -10.33 -0.12 13.83
N VAL A 234 -9.54 -1.16 13.55
CA VAL A 234 -10.00 -2.41 12.96
C VAL A 234 -11.12 -3.02 13.80
N HIS A 235 -11.02 -2.97 15.13
CA HIS A 235 -12.03 -3.55 16.01
C HIS A 235 -13.39 -2.86 15.94
N GLU A 236 -13.41 -1.52 15.83
CA GLU A 236 -14.65 -0.75 15.65
C GLU A 236 -15.38 -1.09 14.34
N GLY A 237 -14.66 -1.63 13.35
CA GLY A 237 -15.22 -2.08 12.07
C GLY A 237 -15.45 -3.59 11.96
N CYS A 238 -15.08 -4.39 12.96
CA CYS A 238 -15.05 -5.84 12.85
C CYS A 238 -16.42 -6.48 13.09
N ASP A 239 -16.91 -7.26 12.12
CA ASP A 239 -18.16 -8.03 12.25
C ASP A 239 -18.09 -9.15 13.31
N ARG A 240 -16.89 -9.50 13.78
CA ARG A 240 -16.67 -10.40 14.92
C ARG A 240 -16.69 -9.70 16.29
N ALA A 241 -16.92 -8.38 16.34
CA ALA A 241 -16.93 -7.62 17.60
C ALA A 241 -17.98 -8.13 18.60
N GLY A 242 -19.15 -8.61 18.13
CA GLY A 242 -20.16 -9.20 19.00
C GLY A 242 -19.69 -10.45 19.75
N TYR A 243 -18.77 -11.24 19.18
CA TYR A 243 -18.14 -12.36 19.88
C TYR A 243 -17.19 -11.87 20.98
N TYR A 244 -16.42 -10.82 20.69
CA TYR A 244 -15.51 -10.20 21.68
C TYR A 244 -16.29 -9.65 22.89
N GLU A 245 -17.38 -8.91 22.65
CA GLU A 245 -18.26 -8.35 23.68
C GLU A 245 -18.85 -9.44 24.61
N GLN A 246 -19.12 -10.62 24.06
CA GLN A 246 -19.67 -11.77 24.79
C GLN A 246 -18.58 -12.66 25.42
N GLY A 247 -17.30 -12.29 25.34
CA GLY A 247 -16.19 -13.12 25.82
C GLY A 247 -16.01 -14.43 25.05
N GLN A 248 -16.50 -14.50 23.81
CA GLN A 248 -16.41 -15.66 22.93
C GLN A 248 -15.18 -15.55 22.04
N PHE A 249 -14.12 -16.24 22.44
CA PHE A 249 -12.82 -16.20 21.76
C PHE A 249 -12.51 -17.54 21.10
N ALA A 250 -11.88 -17.47 19.94
CA ALA A 250 -11.44 -18.64 19.19
C ALA A 250 -10.21 -19.29 19.86
N ASP A 251 -10.23 -20.63 19.94
CA ASP A 251 -9.07 -21.44 20.34
C ASP A 251 -8.32 -22.01 19.12
N GLU A 252 -8.89 -21.89 17.91
CA GLU A 252 -8.30 -22.33 16.64
C GLU A 252 -8.65 -21.37 15.48
N TYR A 253 -7.79 -21.30 14.47
CA TYR A 253 -7.93 -20.34 13.35
C TYR A 253 -9.17 -20.53 12.47
N GLY A 254 -9.73 -21.74 12.43
CA GLY A 254 -10.94 -22.03 11.65
C GLY A 254 -12.24 -21.52 12.30
N SER A 255 -12.19 -21.04 13.53
CA SER A 255 -13.37 -20.60 14.28
C SER A 255 -13.97 -19.30 13.71
N PRO A 256 -15.31 -19.16 13.71
CA PRO A 256 -15.96 -17.89 13.37
C PRO A 256 -15.88 -16.83 14.48
N GLN A 257 -15.36 -17.17 15.66
CA GLN A 257 -15.31 -16.29 16.84
C GLN A 257 -14.16 -15.27 16.79
N CYS A 258 -14.07 -14.42 17.81
CA CYS A 258 -13.03 -13.39 17.89
C CYS A 258 -11.63 -13.99 18.03
N LEU A 259 -10.67 -13.48 17.25
CA LEU A 259 -9.30 -13.99 17.14
C LEU A 259 -8.28 -13.27 18.06
N VAL A 260 -8.73 -12.46 19.03
CA VAL A 260 -7.80 -11.68 19.88
C VAL A 260 -6.76 -12.57 20.57
N LYS A 261 -7.18 -13.75 21.05
CA LYS A 261 -6.31 -14.75 21.70
C LYS A 261 -5.32 -15.45 20.76
N LEU A 262 -5.47 -15.28 19.44
CA LEU A 262 -4.65 -15.92 18.42
C LEU A 262 -3.69 -14.95 17.72
N GLY A 263 -3.60 -13.70 18.22
CA GLY A 263 -2.69 -12.67 17.69
C GLY A 263 -3.35 -11.45 17.07
N CYS A 264 -4.67 -11.29 17.15
CA CYS A 264 -5.34 -10.17 16.50
C CYS A 264 -5.16 -8.85 17.26
N TRP A 265 -4.38 -7.92 16.69
CA TRP A 265 -4.14 -6.56 17.20
C TRP A 265 -5.24 -5.55 16.84
N GLY A 266 -6.38 -6.01 16.29
CA GLY A 266 -7.45 -5.15 15.81
C GLY A 266 -7.92 -4.03 16.77
N PRO A 267 -7.94 -4.22 18.11
CA PRO A 267 -8.34 -3.17 19.06
C PRO A 267 -7.49 -1.90 19.07
N VAL A 268 -6.24 -1.95 18.59
CA VAL A 268 -5.31 -0.81 18.65
C VAL A 268 -4.77 -0.39 17.28
N VAL A 269 -5.19 -1.08 16.22
CA VAL A 269 -4.73 -0.82 14.84
C VAL A 269 -5.74 0.06 14.14
N LYS A 270 -5.27 1.18 13.57
CA LYS A 270 -6.07 2.12 12.78
C LYS A 270 -6.12 1.67 11.32
N CYS A 271 -7.26 1.12 10.89
CA CYS A 271 -7.48 0.62 9.53
C CYS A 271 -8.97 0.29 9.31
N ASN A 272 -9.51 0.68 8.16
CA ASN A 272 -10.92 0.51 7.79
C ASN A 272 -11.26 -0.85 7.13
N VAL A 273 -10.27 -1.71 6.85
CA VAL A 273 -10.42 -2.97 6.11
C VAL A 273 -11.60 -3.85 6.54
N PRO A 274 -11.80 -4.20 7.82
CA PRO A 274 -12.90 -5.10 8.16
C PRO A 274 -14.28 -4.47 7.95
N LYS A 275 -14.37 -3.13 8.02
CA LYS A 275 -15.61 -2.39 7.74
C LYS A 275 -15.90 -2.30 6.25
N ARG A 276 -14.84 -2.19 5.44
CA ARG A 276 -14.90 -1.95 3.99
C ARG A 276 -14.88 -3.24 3.15
N GLY A 277 -14.29 -4.31 3.65
CA GLY A 277 -13.77 -5.41 2.84
C GLY A 277 -12.39 -5.09 2.26
N TRP A 278 -11.90 -5.91 1.33
CA TRP A 278 -10.62 -5.69 0.65
C TRP A 278 -10.82 -5.25 -0.81
N ILE A 279 -11.56 -6.03 -1.59
CA ILE A 279 -11.91 -5.68 -2.98
C ILE A 279 -13.41 -5.89 -3.14
N ASN A 280 -14.16 -4.86 -3.52
CA ASN A 280 -15.61 -4.92 -3.71
C ASN A 280 -16.37 -5.53 -2.52
N GLY A 281 -15.95 -5.22 -1.29
CA GLY A 281 -16.55 -5.78 -0.07
C GLY A 281 -16.18 -7.24 0.22
N VAL A 282 -15.33 -7.87 -0.60
CA VAL A 282 -14.86 -9.25 -0.41
C VAL A 282 -13.52 -9.24 0.32
N GLY A 283 -13.33 -10.19 1.23
CA GLY A 283 -12.09 -10.40 1.95
C GLY A 283 -11.93 -9.48 3.16
N GLY A 284 -10.69 -9.15 3.48
CA GLY A 284 -10.29 -8.43 4.68
C GLY A 284 -9.31 -9.26 5.50
N CYS A 285 -9.26 -9.00 6.81
CA CYS A 285 -8.39 -9.74 7.72
C CYS A 285 -9.22 -10.40 8.85
N PRO A 286 -9.49 -9.77 10.01
CA PRO A 286 -10.10 -10.48 11.12
C PRO A 286 -11.55 -10.88 10.86
N ASN A 287 -12.28 -10.10 10.05
CA ASN A 287 -13.65 -10.42 9.63
C ASN A 287 -13.70 -11.79 8.91
N VAL A 288 -12.68 -12.12 8.12
CA VAL A 288 -12.59 -13.37 7.34
C VAL A 288 -11.65 -14.43 7.92
N GLY A 289 -11.18 -14.28 9.16
CA GLY A 289 -10.40 -15.33 9.85
C GLY A 289 -8.89 -15.12 9.90
N GLY A 290 -8.37 -14.04 9.32
CA GLY A 290 -6.96 -13.67 9.41
C GLY A 290 -6.70 -12.69 10.55
N ILE A 291 -5.73 -12.97 11.42
CA ILE A 291 -5.39 -12.04 12.51
C ILE A 291 -4.93 -10.68 11.94
N CYS A 292 -5.35 -9.59 12.58
CA CYS A 292 -4.80 -8.28 12.26
C CYS A 292 -3.38 -8.17 12.81
N ILE A 293 -2.40 -7.96 11.93
CA ILE A 293 -0.97 -7.86 12.28
C ILE A 293 -0.49 -6.41 12.42
N GLY A 294 -1.39 -5.43 12.34
CA GLY A 294 -1.02 -4.02 12.47
C GLY A 294 -0.29 -3.41 11.27
N CYS A 295 -0.48 -3.94 10.05
CA CYS A 295 0.30 -3.55 8.88
C CYS A 295 0.19 -2.07 8.48
N THR A 296 -0.76 -1.29 9.00
CA THR A 296 -0.93 0.14 8.73
C THR A 296 -0.30 1.06 9.80
N MET A 297 0.35 0.48 10.81
CA MET A 297 0.84 1.21 11.98
C MET A 297 2.34 1.51 11.88
N PRO A 298 2.82 2.65 12.41
CA PRO A 298 4.25 2.99 12.41
C PRO A 298 5.16 1.97 13.12
N GLY A 299 4.62 1.21 14.07
CA GLY A 299 5.36 0.17 14.78
C GLY A 299 5.50 -1.16 14.03
N PHE A 300 4.95 -1.29 12.82
CA PHE A 300 4.97 -2.53 12.06
C PHE A 300 6.34 -2.76 11.38
N PRO A 301 6.91 -3.98 11.46
CA PRO A 301 6.37 -5.19 12.10
C PRO A 301 6.79 -5.38 13.56
N ASP A 302 7.86 -4.75 14.02
CA ASP A 302 8.57 -5.11 15.27
C ASP A 302 7.67 -5.11 16.52
N LYS A 303 6.79 -4.13 16.68
CA LYS A 303 5.91 -4.03 17.87
C LYS A 303 4.79 -5.06 17.90
N PHE A 304 4.57 -5.77 16.80
CA PHE A 304 3.47 -6.70 16.60
C PHE A 304 3.93 -8.16 16.53
N MET A 305 5.26 -8.39 16.49
CA MET A 305 5.84 -9.73 16.50
C MET A 305 6.06 -10.26 17.93
N PRO A 306 5.94 -11.59 18.14
CA PRO A 306 5.50 -12.60 17.18
C PRO A 306 4.00 -12.46 16.86
N PHE A 307 3.63 -12.49 15.58
CA PHE A 307 2.26 -12.14 15.16
C PHE A 307 1.18 -13.07 15.73
N MET A 308 1.51 -14.35 15.95
CA MET A 308 0.55 -15.37 16.38
C MET A 308 0.36 -15.43 17.90
N ASP A 309 1.15 -14.67 18.65
CA ASP A 309 1.00 -14.57 20.11
C ASP A 309 -0.10 -13.57 20.45
N GLU A 310 -0.92 -13.88 21.45
CA GLU A 310 -1.95 -12.96 21.94
C GLU A 310 -1.32 -11.61 22.32
N PRO A 311 -1.87 -10.46 21.85
CA PRO A 311 -1.36 -9.16 22.23
C PRO A 311 -1.43 -8.99 23.76
N PRO A 312 -0.45 -8.35 24.42
CA PRO A 312 -0.46 -8.20 25.88
C PRO A 312 -1.74 -7.54 26.44
N GLY A 313 -2.28 -6.54 25.73
CA GLY A 313 -3.56 -5.91 26.08
C GLY A 313 -4.79 -6.79 25.79
N GLY A 314 -4.66 -7.77 24.90
CA GLY A 314 -5.67 -8.79 24.60
C GLY A 314 -5.98 -9.64 25.83
N HIS A 315 -4.96 -10.04 26.60
CA HIS A 315 -5.14 -10.84 27.82
C HIS A 315 -6.05 -10.16 28.84
N VAL A 316 -5.89 -8.84 29.02
CA VAL A 316 -6.66 -8.06 30.00
C VAL A 316 -8.13 -8.03 29.60
N SER A 317 -8.43 -7.65 28.35
CA SER A 317 -9.81 -7.55 27.90
C SER A 317 -10.46 -8.93 27.76
N ALA A 318 -9.73 -9.95 27.32
CA ALA A 318 -10.25 -11.30 27.24
C ALA A 318 -10.60 -11.88 28.63
N ALA A 319 -9.75 -11.63 29.63
CA ALA A 319 -10.04 -12.00 31.02
C ALA A 319 -11.23 -11.23 31.59
N ALA A 320 -11.32 -9.92 31.32
CA ALA A 320 -12.45 -9.09 31.78
C ALA A 320 -13.79 -9.52 31.15
N CYS A 321 -13.82 -9.81 29.85
CA CYS A 321 -15.03 -10.25 29.15
C CYS A 321 -15.48 -11.66 29.54
N THR A 322 -14.58 -12.51 30.05
CA THR A 322 -14.88 -13.87 30.50
C THR A 322 -15.10 -13.98 32.01
N ALA A 323 -14.81 -12.93 32.78
CA ALA A 323 -15.02 -12.93 34.21
C ALA A 323 -16.52 -13.09 34.52
N PRO A 324 -16.90 -13.99 35.45
CA PRO A 324 -18.26 -14.10 35.93
C PRO A 324 -18.59 -12.89 36.82
N SER A 325 -18.93 -11.76 36.21
CA SER A 325 -19.38 -10.59 36.94
C SER A 325 -20.83 -10.78 37.38
N SER A 326 -21.11 -10.49 38.65
CA SER A 326 -22.46 -10.27 39.19
C SER A 326 -23.15 -9.02 38.59
N ALA A 327 -22.49 -8.31 37.67
CA ALA A 327 -22.98 -7.17 36.92
C ALA A 327 -22.45 -7.20 35.45
N GLY A 328 -23.04 -8.06 34.61
CA GLY A 328 -22.93 -8.09 33.12
C GLY A 328 -21.63 -8.70 32.57
N CYS A 329 -21.61 -9.91 31.99
CA CYS A 329 -22.23 -10.29 30.72
C CYS A 329 -22.91 -11.67 30.83
N ALA A 330 -23.92 -11.81 31.69
CA ALA A 330 -24.95 -12.85 31.54
C ALA A 330 -25.91 -12.50 30.39
N THR A 331 -25.38 -11.91 29.32
CA THR A 331 -26.03 -11.71 28.03
C THR A 331 -25.35 -12.61 27.01
N SER A 332 -25.28 -13.92 27.30
CA SER A 332 -25.93 -14.80 26.35
C SER A 332 -27.40 -14.48 26.56
N PRO A 333 -28.05 -13.62 25.75
CA PRO A 333 -29.49 -13.66 25.81
C PRO A 333 -29.77 -15.12 25.45
N ARG A 334 -30.62 -15.78 26.23
CA ARG A 334 -31.58 -16.63 25.55
C ARG A 334 -32.25 -15.70 24.53
N ARG A 335 -31.63 -15.49 23.37
CA ARG A 335 -32.28 -15.04 22.14
C ARG A 335 -33.14 -16.22 21.78
N ARG A 336 -34.16 -16.48 22.62
CA ARG A 336 -35.36 -17.12 22.17
C ARG A 336 -35.70 -16.32 20.93
N PRO A 337 -35.80 -16.95 19.76
CA PRO A 337 -36.24 -16.21 18.60
C PRO A 337 -37.56 -15.57 19.01
N THR A 338 -37.62 -14.24 19.02
CA THR A 338 -38.88 -13.50 18.99
C THR A 338 -39.45 -13.70 17.59
N ARG A 339 -39.74 -14.96 17.27
CA ARG A 339 -40.52 -15.32 16.11
C ARG A 339 -41.94 -14.97 16.51
N ASN A 340 -42.48 -13.92 15.89
CA ASN A 340 -43.89 -13.62 16.02
C ASN A 340 -44.68 -14.91 15.77
N ARG A 341 -45.33 -15.44 16.81
CA ARG A 341 -46.38 -16.45 16.64
C ARG A 341 -47.63 -15.72 16.15
N SER A 342 -47.60 -15.28 14.89
CA SER A 342 -48.79 -14.83 14.16
C SER A 342 -48.84 -15.64 12.87
N GLY A 343 -49.35 -16.87 12.99
CA GLY A 343 -49.58 -17.79 11.89
C GLY A 343 -50.49 -18.90 12.37
N ALA A 344 -51.80 -18.69 12.22
CA ALA A 344 -52.80 -19.74 12.36
C ALA A 344 -52.49 -20.88 11.34
N PRO A 345 -52.84 -22.14 11.63
CA PRO A 345 -52.59 -23.23 10.69
C PRO A 345 -53.53 -23.11 9.49
N GLY A 346 -52.97 -22.83 8.31
CA GLY A 346 -53.68 -22.92 7.03
C GLY A 346 -53.88 -24.38 6.59
N PRO A 347 -54.93 -24.70 5.83
CA PRO A 347 -55.31 -26.08 5.52
C PRO A 347 -54.34 -26.74 4.53
N THR A 348 -54.07 -28.02 4.76
CA THR A 348 -53.29 -28.93 3.91
C THR A 348 -53.87 -29.07 2.50
N PRO A 349 -53.05 -29.08 1.43
CA PRO A 349 -53.54 -29.38 0.10
C PRO A 349 -53.69 -30.89 -0.12
N SER A 350 -54.89 -31.30 -0.51
CA SER A 350 -55.25 -32.65 -0.94
C SER A 350 -54.68 -32.99 -2.33
N ARG A 351 -54.07 -34.18 -2.46
CA ARG A 351 -53.64 -34.79 -3.75
C ARG A 351 -54.84 -35.05 -4.67
N PRO A 352 -54.76 -34.81 -5.99
CA PRO A 352 -55.71 -35.38 -6.93
C PRO A 352 -55.28 -36.79 -7.36
N ALA A 353 -56.29 -37.64 -7.52
CA ALA A 353 -56.20 -39.05 -7.87
C ALA A 353 -55.83 -39.26 -9.35
N THR A 354 -55.03 -40.30 -9.60
CA THR A 354 -54.73 -40.86 -10.92
C THR A 354 -55.89 -41.73 -11.42
N GLY A 355 -56.31 -41.56 -12.68
CA GLY A 355 -57.29 -42.46 -13.29
C GLY A 355 -57.39 -42.39 -14.82
N ARG A 356 -56.73 -43.36 -15.50
CA ARG A 356 -57.04 -44.00 -16.81
C ARG A 356 -57.02 -43.11 -18.07
N ARG A 357 -56.66 -43.55 -19.29
CA ARG A 357 -56.14 -44.77 -19.94
C ARG A 357 -55.86 -44.36 -21.41
N GLY A 358 -54.90 -45.02 -22.07
CA GLY A 358 -54.96 -45.26 -23.54
C GLY A 358 -53.89 -44.57 -24.41
N ASP A 359 -52.85 -45.33 -24.75
CA ASP A 359 -52.02 -45.19 -25.96
C ASP A 359 -52.81 -45.77 -27.17
N PRO A 360 -52.54 -45.46 -28.46
CA PRO A 360 -51.30 -45.88 -29.11
C PRO A 360 -50.67 -44.89 -30.13
N ARG A 361 -49.35 -45.03 -30.32
CA ARG A 361 -48.53 -44.43 -31.40
C ARG A 361 -49.04 -44.75 -32.83
N PRO A 362 -48.51 -44.06 -33.86
CA PRO A 362 -47.38 -44.66 -34.58
C PRO A 362 -46.25 -43.69 -34.97
N ARG A 363 -45.14 -44.30 -35.41
CA ARG A 363 -43.89 -43.69 -35.88
C ARG A 363 -44.08 -42.92 -37.19
N ASP A 364 -43.28 -41.87 -37.42
CA ASP A 364 -42.64 -41.59 -38.71
C ASP A 364 -41.44 -40.63 -38.55
N THR A 365 -40.39 -40.93 -39.30
CA THR A 365 -39.18 -40.14 -39.62
C THR A 365 -39.13 -40.08 -41.17
N PRO A 366 -38.33 -39.25 -41.88
CA PRO A 366 -37.39 -38.18 -41.48
C PRO A 366 -37.53 -36.91 -42.41
N VAL A 367 -36.44 -36.12 -42.56
CA VAL A 367 -36.20 -34.98 -43.50
C VAL A 367 -36.59 -33.61 -42.91
N GLY A 368 -35.77 -32.56 -42.90
CA GLY A 368 -34.43 -32.29 -43.41
C GLY A 368 -34.21 -30.77 -43.41
N ARG A 369 -33.01 -30.30 -43.05
CA ARG A 369 -32.53 -28.96 -43.45
C ARG A 369 -31.00 -28.90 -43.46
N ARG A 370 -30.45 -29.04 -44.68
CA ARG A 370 -29.24 -28.35 -45.17
C ARG A 370 -29.63 -26.87 -45.43
N THR A 371 -28.81 -25.81 -45.40
CA THR A 371 -27.36 -25.58 -45.35
C THR A 371 -27.13 -24.07 -45.32
N ARG A 372 -26.09 -23.61 -44.60
CA ARG A 372 -24.98 -22.70 -45.00
C ARG A 372 -24.39 -22.11 -43.70
N ALA A 373 -23.18 -22.54 -43.31
CA ALA A 373 -21.86 -21.98 -43.66
C ALA A 373 -21.73 -20.53 -43.14
N SER A 374 -20.80 -20.16 -42.27
CA SER A 374 -19.37 -20.52 -42.19
C SER A 374 -18.79 -20.17 -40.81
N GLY A 375 -17.87 -20.97 -40.28
CA GLY A 375 -17.10 -20.63 -39.08
C GLY A 375 -16.12 -21.74 -38.72
N THR A 376 -14.84 -21.45 -38.88
CA THR A 376 -13.66 -22.30 -38.71
C THR A 376 -13.57 -23.02 -37.37
N THR A 377 -13.20 -24.30 -37.44
CA THR A 377 -13.05 -25.28 -36.35
C THR A 377 -11.81 -25.06 -35.48
N TYR A 378 -11.98 -25.09 -34.16
CA TYR A 378 -10.94 -25.39 -33.17
C TYR A 378 -11.25 -26.77 -32.56
N GLN A 379 -10.38 -27.76 -32.76
CA GLN A 379 -10.53 -29.11 -32.22
C GLN A 379 -9.97 -29.19 -30.78
N LYS A 380 -10.80 -29.71 -29.86
CA LYS A 380 -10.40 -30.15 -28.52
C LYS A 380 -9.63 -31.48 -28.62
N GLY A 381 -8.33 -31.44 -28.32
CA GLY A 381 -7.49 -32.63 -28.12
C GLY A 381 -7.50 -33.07 -26.65
N GLY A 382 -7.66 -34.38 -26.43
CA GLY A 382 -7.82 -35.02 -25.13
C GLY A 382 -6.56 -35.05 -24.25
N ALA A 383 -6.81 -35.23 -22.96
CA ALA A 383 -5.81 -35.31 -21.89
C ALA A 383 -5.01 -36.62 -21.93
N GLY A 384 -3.68 -36.49 -21.85
CA GLY A 384 -2.73 -37.56 -21.56
C GLY A 384 -1.72 -37.09 -20.49
N PRO A 385 -1.10 -38.00 -19.72
CA PRO A 385 -0.38 -37.65 -18.50
C PRO A 385 1.01 -37.04 -18.79
N TRP A 386 1.30 -35.91 -18.16
CA TRP A 386 2.58 -35.22 -18.24
C TRP A 386 3.66 -35.98 -17.45
N ARG A 387 4.70 -36.45 -18.14
CA ARG A 387 5.97 -36.87 -17.52
C ARG A 387 6.90 -35.66 -17.44
N LEU A 388 7.37 -35.35 -16.23
CA LEU A 388 8.42 -34.35 -15.98
C LEU A 388 9.74 -34.84 -16.57
N ARG A 389 10.37 -34.02 -17.42
CA ARG A 389 11.78 -34.16 -17.82
C ARG A 389 12.65 -33.33 -16.87
N PRO A 390 13.83 -33.81 -16.43
CA PRO A 390 14.74 -33.00 -15.64
C PRO A 390 15.39 -31.91 -16.51
N ALA A 391 15.53 -30.70 -15.94
CA ALA A 391 16.27 -29.60 -16.54
C ALA A 391 17.78 -29.87 -16.48
N ASN A 392 18.50 -29.63 -17.58
CA ASN A 392 19.97 -29.61 -17.61
C ASN A 392 20.48 -28.27 -17.02
N PRO A 393 21.58 -28.27 -16.26
CA PRO A 393 22.19 -27.04 -15.76
C PRO A 393 22.95 -26.28 -16.88
N PRO A 394 23.05 -24.94 -16.80
CA PRO A 394 23.76 -24.15 -17.81
C PRO A 394 25.29 -24.33 -17.71
N SER A 395 25.92 -24.44 -18.87
CA SER A 395 27.36 -24.55 -19.08
C SER A 395 28.12 -23.30 -18.63
N THR A 396 29.17 -23.51 -17.84
CA THR A 396 30.17 -22.52 -17.46
C THR A 396 30.92 -21.97 -18.68
N LEU A 397 30.74 -20.68 -19.00
CA LEU A 397 31.61 -19.93 -19.90
C LEU A 397 32.75 -19.31 -19.07
N THR A 398 33.96 -19.87 -19.21
CA THR A 398 35.20 -19.31 -18.66
C THR A 398 35.72 -18.21 -19.58
N ALA A 399 35.48 -16.94 -19.21
CA ALA A 399 36.17 -15.81 -19.81
C ALA A 399 37.59 -15.70 -19.24
N SER A 400 38.59 -15.89 -20.09
CA SER A 400 40.00 -15.74 -19.76
C SER A 400 40.41 -14.27 -19.85
N TRP A 401 40.75 -13.66 -18.71
CA TRP A 401 41.44 -12.37 -18.67
C TRP A 401 42.93 -12.58 -18.48
N ARG A 402 43.71 -12.23 -19.52
CA ARG A 402 45.18 -12.16 -19.48
C ARG A 402 45.60 -10.87 -18.76
N CYS A 403 46.13 -10.99 -17.55
CA CYS A 403 46.99 -9.95 -16.98
C CYS A 403 48.45 -10.23 -17.38
N ARG A 404 49.05 -9.33 -18.18
CA ARG A 404 50.51 -9.21 -18.31
C ARG A 404 51.02 -8.48 -17.07
N GLY A 405 51.77 -9.18 -16.22
CA GLY A 405 52.52 -8.62 -15.11
C GLY A 405 53.85 -9.33 -14.99
N THR A 406 54.92 -8.57 -15.14
CA THR A 406 56.33 -8.96 -15.15
C THR A 406 56.80 -9.56 -13.81
N ARG A 407 57.70 -10.54 -13.92
CA ARG A 407 58.37 -11.26 -12.83
C ARG A 407 59.15 -10.32 -11.90
N SER A 408 59.10 -10.56 -10.58
CA SER A 408 60.33 -10.74 -9.78
C SER A 408 60.10 -11.47 -8.45
N ARG A 409 60.85 -12.58 -8.33
CA ARG A 409 61.50 -13.22 -7.17
C ARG A 409 60.85 -13.32 -5.78
N ALA A 410 60.66 -14.59 -5.42
CA ALA A 410 60.63 -15.24 -4.11
C ALA A 410 61.51 -14.64 -3.00
N SER A 411 61.02 -14.72 -1.75
CA SER A 411 61.74 -15.34 -0.62
C SER A 411 60.75 -15.82 0.45
N SER A 412 60.97 -17.04 0.92
CA SER A 412 60.31 -17.78 1.99
C SER A 412 60.90 -17.48 3.37
N ALA A 413 60.09 -17.47 4.44
CA ALA A 413 60.47 -18.01 5.76
C ALA A 413 59.24 -18.12 6.70
N ALA A 414 59.27 -19.16 7.52
CA ALA A 414 58.19 -19.68 8.34
C ALA A 414 58.25 -19.23 9.81
N SER A 415 57.09 -19.36 10.49
CA SER A 415 56.86 -19.80 11.89
C SER A 415 57.56 -19.09 13.06
N ALA A 416 56.79 -18.62 14.06
CA ALA A 416 56.69 -19.23 15.40
C ALA A 416 55.90 -18.38 16.43
N SER A 417 54.92 -19.05 17.06
CA SER A 417 54.50 -19.01 18.49
C SER A 417 54.43 -17.72 19.33
N THR A 418 53.22 -17.47 19.87
CA THR A 418 52.82 -16.82 21.14
C THR A 418 53.59 -17.31 22.39
N PRO A 419 53.69 -16.54 23.52
CA PRO A 419 52.57 -16.48 24.49
C PRO A 419 52.41 -15.21 25.41
N ARG A 420 51.14 -14.99 25.78
CA ARG A 420 50.49 -14.54 27.07
C ARG A 420 51.08 -13.48 28.04
N SER A 421 50.09 -12.69 28.52
CA SER A 421 49.88 -12.08 29.87
C SER A 421 50.64 -10.79 30.17
N THR A 422 50.10 -9.74 30.82
CA THR A 422 49.19 -9.62 31.97
C THR A 422 48.47 -8.23 32.01
N SER A 423 47.39 -8.12 32.77
CA SER A 423 46.77 -6.88 33.29
C SER A 423 46.68 -7.01 34.83
N PRO A 424 46.16 -6.05 35.64
CA PRO A 424 46.19 -4.57 35.69
C PRO A 424 46.75 -4.10 37.09
N PRO A 425 46.48 -2.89 37.66
CA PRO A 425 45.17 -2.58 38.27
C PRO A 425 44.70 -1.10 38.33
N SER A 426 43.39 -0.98 38.54
CA SER A 426 42.52 0.06 39.15
C SER A 426 43.07 1.40 39.69
N GLY A 427 42.27 2.46 39.49
CA GLY A 427 42.27 3.69 40.30
C GLY A 427 40.95 4.47 40.19
N SER A 428 40.15 4.41 41.26
CA SER A 428 38.88 5.13 41.49
C SER A 428 39.06 6.62 41.78
N ARG A 429 38.10 7.48 41.38
CA ARG A 429 37.67 8.67 42.16
C ARG A 429 36.30 9.18 41.72
N SER A 430 35.54 9.59 42.73
CA SER A 430 34.13 9.98 42.77
C SER A 430 33.93 11.50 42.84
N ALA A 431 32.65 11.92 42.71
CA ALA A 431 32.02 13.21 43.05
C ALA A 431 32.03 14.26 41.89
N THR A 432 30.99 15.05 41.60
CA THR A 432 29.77 15.45 42.32
C THR A 432 28.79 16.07 41.31
N ALA A 433 27.48 15.93 41.52
CA ALA A 433 26.44 16.67 40.80
C ALA A 433 26.31 18.13 41.31
N PRO A 434 25.59 18.99 40.57
CA PRO A 434 24.49 19.70 41.24
C PRO A 434 23.17 19.69 40.46
N ARG A 435 22.09 19.53 41.21
CA ARG A 435 20.70 19.87 40.87
C ARG A 435 20.44 21.35 41.19
N ARG A 436 19.63 22.01 40.34
CA ARG A 436 18.59 23.06 40.59
C ARG A 436 18.41 23.83 39.26
N SER A 437 17.26 24.32 38.84
CA SER A 437 15.89 24.36 39.35
C SER A 437 14.99 24.89 38.22
N SER A 438 13.74 24.43 38.22
CA SER A 438 12.58 24.97 37.52
C SER A 438 12.33 26.46 37.80
N ALA A 439 11.92 27.22 36.78
CA ALA A 439 11.00 28.36 36.93
C ALA A 439 10.23 28.57 35.62
N ALA A 440 8.91 28.35 35.70
CA ALA A 440 7.93 28.85 34.77
C ALA A 440 7.53 30.27 35.19
N THR A 441 7.34 31.15 34.23
CA THR A 441 6.56 32.40 34.39
C THR A 441 5.76 32.63 33.11
N ALA A 442 4.45 32.76 33.31
CA ALA A 442 3.48 33.15 32.32
C ALA A 442 3.46 34.68 32.11
N SER A 443 2.74 35.07 31.06
CA SER A 443 2.14 36.41 30.82
C SER A 443 3.00 37.46 30.12
N SER A 444 2.90 37.50 28.78
CA SER A 444 2.34 38.60 27.99
C SER A 444 2.37 38.26 26.51
#